data_AF-A0AAD0P1S6-F1
#
_entry.id   AF-A0AAD0P1S6-F1
#
_cell.length_a   1.000
_cell.length_b   1.000
_cell.length_c   1.000
_cell.angle_alpha   90.00
_cell.angle_beta   90.00
_cell.angle_gamma   90.00
#
_symmetry.space_group_name_H-M   'P 1'
#
loop_
_entity.id
_entity.type
_entity.pdbx_description
1 polymer ?
#
loop_
_entity_poly.entity_id
_entity_poly.type
_entity_poly.pdbx_seq_one_letter_code
_entity_poly.pdbx_strand_id
1 'polypeptide(L)'
;MGNSSYVDLTSLTQIQLTAIITDNNQPKATKQAAMDEIVRRNFLLIENGAYIAANGVKSAVNSIKGFLSSEKAVKMGKFIGSMDGLTNAERQVIGDLVGQGKTVEVIQKTTSSKTPDFLVNGIKTELKTLENANINTGITRIQKGFKQGAQTVIIDGRNAGVTESQAYEIINRAKGTYSNKTLPGTVEIWITGGKITFP
;
A
#
# COMPACT_ATOMS: atom_id res chain seq x y z
N MET A 1 -13.80 22.49 -18.33
CA MET A 1 -13.35 21.09 -18.19
C MET A 1 -11.90 21.14 -17.74
N GLY A 2 -11.64 20.99 -16.44
CA GLY A 2 -10.27 21.03 -15.91
C GLY A 2 -9.63 19.66 -16.11
N ASN A 3 -8.57 19.58 -16.92
CA ASN A 3 -7.69 18.42 -16.95
C ASN A 3 -7.08 18.26 -15.56
N SER A 4 -7.58 17.31 -14.77
CA SER A 4 -6.89 16.89 -13.56
C SER A 4 -5.72 16.01 -14.00
N SER A 5 -4.59 16.64 -14.28
CA SER A 5 -3.34 15.95 -14.60
C SER A 5 -2.96 15.08 -13.40
N TYR A 6 -3.06 13.76 -13.57
CA TYR A 6 -2.61 12.80 -12.58
C TYR A 6 -1.08 12.91 -12.45
N VAL A 7 -0.59 13.31 -11.28
CA VAL A 7 0.84 13.36 -10.98
C VAL A 7 1.22 12.09 -10.24
N ASP A 8 2.00 11.22 -10.88
CA ASP A 8 2.57 10.05 -10.22
C ASP A 8 3.70 10.46 -9.27
N LEU A 9 3.36 10.59 -7.99
CA LEU A 9 4.28 10.98 -6.93
C LEU A 9 5.38 9.95 -6.66
N THR A 10 5.18 8.69 -7.06
CA THR A 10 6.16 7.62 -6.85
C THR A 10 7.40 7.75 -7.74
N SER A 11 7.26 8.48 -8.86
CA SER A 11 8.36 8.79 -9.79
C SER A 11 9.19 10.02 -9.40
N LEU A 12 8.68 10.85 -8.47
CA LEU A 12 9.31 12.11 -8.10
C LEU A 12 10.50 11.90 -7.18
N THR A 13 11.49 12.79 -7.22
CA THR A 13 12.60 12.84 -6.26
C THR A 13 12.16 13.41 -4.90
N GLN A 14 12.94 13.18 -3.85
CA GLN A 14 12.65 13.75 -2.52
C GLN A 14 12.61 15.29 -2.54
N ILE A 15 13.41 15.93 -3.41
CA ILE A 15 13.39 17.39 -3.62
C ILE A 15 12.07 17.83 -4.26
N GLN A 16 11.61 17.11 -5.29
CA GLN A 16 10.34 17.42 -5.96
C GLN A 16 9.14 17.19 -5.03
N LEU A 17 9.15 16.14 -4.21
CA LEU A 17 8.13 15.90 -3.19
C LEU A 17 8.13 17.00 -2.12
N THR A 18 9.30 17.45 -1.69
CA THR A 18 9.43 18.55 -0.72
C THR A 18 8.89 19.86 -1.30
N ALA A 19 9.19 20.14 -2.58
CA ALA A 19 8.67 21.32 -3.27
C ALA A 19 7.13 21.33 -3.31
N ILE A 20 6.49 20.18 -3.57
CA ILE A 20 5.03 20.03 -3.54
C ILE A 20 4.46 20.35 -2.15
N ILE A 21 5.10 19.85 -1.08
CA ILE A 21 4.65 20.08 0.30
C ILE A 21 4.69 21.57 0.64
N THR A 22 5.77 22.25 0.25
CA THR A 22 5.98 23.68 0.56
C THR A 22 5.21 24.65 -0.34
N ASP A 23 4.73 24.21 -1.50
CA ASP A 23 4.01 25.07 -2.45
C ASP A 23 2.58 25.34 -1.96
N ASN A 24 2.29 26.59 -1.58
CA ASN A 24 0.96 27.00 -1.09
C ASN A 24 -0.16 26.86 -2.12
N ASN A 25 0.16 26.71 -3.40
CA ASN A 25 -0.83 26.53 -4.45
C ASN A 25 -1.25 25.06 -4.65
N GLN A 26 -0.56 24.10 -4.00
CA GLN A 26 -0.92 22.70 -4.11
C GLN A 26 -2.13 22.35 -3.23
N PRO A 27 -3.08 21.54 -3.75
CA PRO A 27 -4.19 21.04 -2.94
C PRO A 27 -3.69 20.28 -1.71
N LYS A 28 -4.42 20.40 -0.60
CA LYS A 28 -4.09 19.71 0.66
C LYS A 28 -3.92 18.20 0.50
N ALA A 29 -4.74 17.58 -0.34
CA ALA A 29 -4.63 16.15 -0.65
C ALA A 29 -3.32 15.79 -1.35
N THR A 30 -2.85 16.63 -2.29
CA THR A 30 -1.58 16.44 -3.01
C THR A 30 -0.39 16.58 -2.08
N LYS A 31 -0.44 17.55 -1.16
CA LYS A 31 0.59 17.72 -0.12
C LYS A 31 0.67 16.52 0.81
N GLN A 32 -0.47 16.00 1.25
CA GLN A 32 -0.53 14.83 2.11
C GLN A 32 0.05 13.59 1.39
N ALA A 33 -0.34 13.36 0.14
CA ALA A 33 0.16 12.23 -0.64
C ALA A 33 1.68 12.33 -0.89
N ALA A 34 2.23 13.54 -1.08
CA ALA A 34 3.68 13.75 -1.20
C ALA A 34 4.41 13.48 0.13
N MET A 35 3.80 13.84 1.26
CA MET A 35 4.33 13.52 2.59
C MET A 35 4.35 12.02 2.85
N ASP A 36 3.25 11.33 2.55
CA ASP A 36 3.12 9.88 2.71
C ASP A 36 4.20 9.14 1.89
N GLU A 37 4.49 9.62 0.68
CA GLU A 37 5.55 9.08 -0.18
C GLU A 37 6.97 9.30 0.39
N ILE A 38 7.26 10.47 0.96
CA ILE A 38 8.54 10.74 1.64
C ILE A 38 8.71 9.80 2.84
N VAL A 39 7.66 9.64 3.64
CA VAL A 39 7.68 8.78 4.83
C VAL A 39 7.88 7.32 4.41
N ARG A 40 7.15 6.85 3.41
CA ARG A 40 7.28 5.51 2.83
C ARG A 40 8.72 5.23 2.39
N ARG A 41 9.36 6.17 1.68
CA ARG A 41 10.76 6.02 1.23
C ARG A 41 11.75 6.00 2.38
N ASN A 42 11.58 6.89 3.35
CA ASN A 42 12.49 6.97 4.49
C ASN A 42 12.40 5.72 5.37
N PHE A 43 11.19 5.17 5.54
CA PHE A 43 10.99 3.87 6.21
C PHE A 43 11.79 2.76 5.49
N LEU A 44 11.65 2.66 4.16
CA LEU A 44 12.39 1.68 3.37
C LEU A 44 13.92 1.90 3.37
N LEU A 45 14.41 3.14 3.47
CA LEU A 45 15.85 3.46 3.50
C LEU A 45 16.50 3.11 4.85
N ILE A 46 15.81 3.36 5.96
CA ILE A 46 16.27 2.98 7.30
C ILE A 46 16.36 1.45 7.42
N GLU A 47 15.46 0.72 6.76
CA GLU A 47 15.35 -0.73 6.87
C GLU A 47 16.27 -1.52 5.92
N ASN A 48 16.73 -0.95 4.80
CA ASN A 48 17.67 -1.59 3.87
C ASN A 48 19.16 -1.35 4.21
N GLY A 49 19.47 -0.78 5.38
CA GLY A 49 20.86 -0.56 5.83
C GLY A 49 21.65 0.51 5.04
N ALA A 50 21.01 1.22 4.10
CA ALA A 50 21.63 2.30 3.34
C ALA A 50 21.69 3.60 4.16
N TYR A 51 22.51 3.60 5.22
CA TYR A 51 22.90 4.81 5.93
C TYR A 51 23.92 5.60 5.10
N ILE A 52 23.48 6.33 4.07
CA ILE A 52 24.35 7.33 3.42
C ILE A 52 23.59 8.65 3.23
N ALA A 53 23.73 9.52 4.25
CA ALA A 53 23.82 10.98 4.21
C ALA A 53 23.27 11.58 5.53
N ALA A 54 24.00 11.37 6.62
CA ALA A 54 23.59 11.72 8.00
C ALA A 54 23.37 13.23 8.26
N ASN A 55 23.57 14.12 7.28
CA ASN A 55 23.33 15.56 7.42
C ASN A 55 22.12 16.08 6.61
N GLY A 56 21.78 15.48 5.47
CA GLY A 56 20.60 15.85 4.68
C GLY A 56 19.29 15.29 5.28
N VAL A 57 19.35 14.05 5.77
CA VAL A 57 18.19 13.35 6.36
C VAL A 57 17.76 13.95 7.70
N LYS A 58 18.71 14.40 8.54
CA LYS A 58 18.37 15.08 9.80
C LYS A 58 17.66 16.41 9.58
N SER A 59 18.09 17.18 8.58
CA SER A 59 17.44 18.45 8.21
C SER A 59 16.03 18.21 7.67
N ALA A 60 15.86 17.24 6.77
CA ALA A 60 14.54 16.86 6.26
C ALA A 60 13.62 16.32 7.36
N VAL A 61 14.11 15.46 8.26
CA VAL A 61 13.34 14.93 9.40
C VAL A 61 12.97 16.04 10.39
N ASN A 62 13.84 17.03 10.62
CA ASN A 62 13.53 18.17 11.49
C ASN A 62 12.51 19.13 10.85
N SER A 63 12.59 19.38 9.54
CA SER A 63 11.60 20.17 8.80
C SER A 63 10.25 19.45 8.74
N ILE A 64 10.23 18.12 8.56
CA ILE A 64 9.03 17.28 8.62
C ILE A 64 8.45 17.26 10.04
N LYS A 65 9.27 17.12 11.09
CA LYS A 65 8.80 17.20 12.48
C LYS A 65 8.22 18.57 12.83
N GLY A 66 8.83 19.65 12.34
CA GLY A 66 8.32 21.01 12.51
C GLY A 66 6.95 21.20 11.85
N PHE A 67 6.75 20.63 10.67
CA PHE A 67 5.49 20.68 9.92
C PHE A 67 4.41 19.71 10.45
N LEU A 68 4.79 18.49 10.86
CA LEU A 68 3.90 17.51 11.50
C LEU A 68 3.41 17.96 12.88
N SER A 69 4.16 18.85 13.54
CA SER A 69 3.76 19.45 14.82
C SER A 69 2.74 20.59 14.65
N SER A 70 2.62 21.18 13.45
CA SER A 70 1.72 22.29 13.16
C SER A 70 0.44 21.89 12.41
N GLU A 71 0.42 20.76 11.69
CA GLU A 71 -0.80 20.20 11.09
C GLU A 71 -1.03 18.77 11.59
N LYS A 72 -2.16 18.55 12.32
CA LYS A 72 -2.67 17.26 12.84
C LYS A 72 -1.75 16.05 12.58
N ALA A 73 -0.93 15.73 13.57
CA ALA A 73 -0.02 14.59 13.60
C ALA A 73 -0.52 13.39 12.77
N VAL A 74 0.15 13.15 11.63
CA VAL A 74 -0.01 11.91 10.86
C VAL A 74 0.36 10.76 11.79
N LYS A 75 -0.65 10.07 12.33
CA LYS A 75 -0.45 8.99 13.29
C LYS A 75 0.04 7.77 12.53
N MET A 76 1.36 7.63 12.46
CA MET A 76 2.00 6.43 11.89
C MET A 76 1.46 5.16 12.56
N GLY A 77 1.33 4.13 11.74
CA GLY A 77 0.90 2.80 12.15
C GLY A 77 2.00 2.06 12.91
N LYS A 78 1.75 0.78 13.19
CA LYS A 78 2.68 -0.07 13.93
C LYS A 78 2.91 -1.37 13.17
N PHE A 79 4.17 -1.75 13.01
CA PHE A 79 4.54 -3.08 12.53
C PHE A 79 4.86 -4.02 13.70
N ILE A 80 4.43 -5.28 13.62
CA ILE A 80 4.66 -6.34 14.62
C ILE A 80 5.10 -7.62 13.88
N GLY A 81 6.25 -8.18 14.25
CA GLY A 81 6.80 -9.39 13.61
C GLY A 81 8.22 -9.16 13.10
N SER A 82 8.72 -10.09 12.28
CA SER A 82 10.02 -9.96 11.61
C SER A 82 9.84 -9.58 10.14
N MET A 83 10.75 -8.75 9.64
CA MET A 83 10.90 -8.45 8.20
C MET A 83 11.72 -9.51 7.47
N ASP A 84 12.40 -10.40 8.22
CA ASP A 84 13.23 -11.46 7.66
C ASP A 84 12.38 -12.46 6.90
N GLY A 85 12.83 -12.83 5.70
CA GLY A 85 12.12 -13.74 4.82
C GLY A 85 10.93 -13.13 4.08
N LEU A 86 10.60 -11.85 4.32
CA LEU A 86 9.63 -11.14 3.49
C LEU A 86 10.22 -10.80 2.12
N THR A 87 9.36 -10.82 1.11
CA THR A 87 9.67 -10.33 -0.24
C THR A 87 9.65 -8.80 -0.28
N ASN A 88 10.24 -8.22 -1.33
CA ASN A 88 10.21 -6.76 -1.55
C ASN A 88 8.77 -6.22 -1.66
N ALA A 89 7.88 -6.97 -2.30
CA ALA A 89 6.47 -6.59 -2.44
C ALA A 89 5.73 -6.59 -1.09
N GLU A 90 5.97 -7.60 -0.25
CA GLU A 90 5.41 -7.64 1.10
C GLU A 90 5.90 -6.45 1.94
N ARG A 91 7.21 -6.16 1.94
CA ARG A 91 7.76 -4.99 2.63
C ARG A 91 7.15 -3.67 2.17
N GLN A 92 6.98 -3.50 0.86
CA GLN A 92 6.35 -2.30 0.29
C GLN A 92 4.92 -2.13 0.79
N VAL A 93 4.09 -3.18 0.69
CA VAL A 93 2.69 -3.13 1.13
C VAL A 93 2.59 -2.89 2.64
N ILE A 94 3.46 -3.51 3.45
CA ILE A 94 3.51 -3.27 4.89
C ILE A 94 3.83 -1.80 5.17
N GLY A 95 4.85 -1.25 4.51
CA GLY A 95 5.21 0.17 4.64
C GLY A 95 4.05 1.11 4.27
N ASP A 96 3.31 0.80 3.20
CA ASP A 96 2.13 1.56 2.80
C ASP A 96 1.00 1.49 3.83
N LEU A 97 0.73 0.30 4.39
CA LEU A 97 -0.30 0.10 5.41
C LEU A 97 0.07 0.82 6.72
N VAL A 98 1.33 0.75 7.14
CA VAL A 98 1.85 1.45 8.32
C VAL A 98 1.85 2.96 8.09
N GLY A 99 2.21 3.44 6.90
CA GLY A 99 2.10 4.84 6.51
C GLY A 99 0.66 5.36 6.57
N GLN A 100 -0.33 4.51 6.26
CA GLN A 100 -1.75 4.78 6.43
C GLN A 100 -2.24 4.74 7.89
N GLY A 101 -1.34 4.59 8.87
CA GLY A 101 -1.71 4.54 10.29
C GLY A 101 -2.22 3.19 10.78
N LYS A 102 -2.12 2.12 9.97
CA LYS A 102 -2.63 0.79 10.34
C LYS A 102 -1.59 0.01 11.17
N THR A 103 -2.09 -0.83 12.08
CA THR A 103 -1.27 -1.86 12.72
C THR A 103 -1.19 -3.07 11.80
N VAL A 104 0.01 -3.56 11.53
CA VAL A 104 0.26 -4.72 10.66
C VAL A 104 1.09 -5.72 11.44
N GLU A 105 0.56 -6.92 11.62
CA GLU A 105 1.24 -8.05 12.27
C GLU A 105 1.45 -9.19 11.26
N VAL A 106 2.67 -9.72 11.18
CA VAL A 106 3.00 -10.85 10.31
C VAL A 106 2.52 -12.15 10.95
N ILE A 107 1.75 -12.94 10.21
CA ILE A 107 1.35 -14.27 10.65
C ILE A 107 2.46 -15.25 10.28
N GLN A 108 3.00 -15.93 11.30
CA GLN A 108 4.02 -16.96 11.10
C GLN A 108 3.45 -18.13 10.29
N LYS A 109 4.11 -18.48 9.19
CA LYS A 109 3.71 -19.59 8.33
C LYS A 109 3.99 -20.92 9.05
N THR A 110 3.03 -21.82 9.03
CA THR A 110 3.19 -23.20 9.53
C THR A 110 3.08 -24.18 8.37
N THR A 111 3.73 -25.34 8.47
CA THR A 111 3.67 -26.38 7.44
C THR A 111 2.32 -27.10 7.41
N SER A 112 1.52 -26.98 8.47
CA SER A 112 0.28 -27.75 8.67
C SER A 112 -0.96 -27.12 8.04
N SER A 113 -0.95 -25.82 7.74
CA SER A 113 -2.10 -25.13 7.16
C SER A 113 -1.71 -23.88 6.40
N LYS A 114 -2.42 -23.57 5.31
CA LYS A 114 -2.29 -22.27 4.66
C LYS A 114 -2.93 -21.20 5.53
N THR A 115 -2.16 -20.20 5.90
CA THR A 115 -2.60 -19.06 6.70
C THR A 115 -2.52 -17.79 5.88
N PRO A 116 -3.35 -16.78 6.18
CA PRO A 116 -3.19 -15.44 5.62
C PRO A 116 -1.82 -14.86 5.97
N ASP A 117 -1.32 -13.92 5.17
CA ASP A 117 -0.01 -13.31 5.38
C ASP A 117 0.04 -12.38 6.62
N PHE A 118 -1.03 -11.61 6.89
CA PHE A 118 -1.02 -10.55 7.92
C PHE A 118 -2.30 -10.48 8.77
N LEU A 119 -2.18 -9.84 9.94
CA LEU A 119 -3.29 -9.19 10.64
C LEU A 119 -3.16 -7.67 10.47
N VAL A 120 -4.10 -7.06 9.74
CA VAL A 120 -4.15 -5.61 9.56
C VAL A 120 -5.26 -5.05 10.43
N ASN A 121 -4.90 -4.31 11.49
CA ASN A 121 -5.81 -3.92 12.58
C ASN A 121 -6.60 -5.12 13.15
N GLY A 122 -5.94 -6.28 13.27
CA GLY A 122 -6.56 -7.52 13.72
C GLY A 122 -7.37 -8.29 12.65
N ILE A 123 -7.48 -7.77 11.43
CA ILE A 123 -8.20 -8.43 10.32
C ILE A 123 -7.26 -9.32 9.51
N LYS A 124 -7.63 -10.59 9.34
CA LYS A 124 -6.87 -11.56 8.53
C LYS A 124 -6.79 -11.11 7.08
N THR A 125 -5.58 -10.77 6.63
CA THR A 125 -5.33 -10.16 5.33
C THR A 125 -4.33 -10.98 4.54
N GLU A 126 -4.70 -11.34 3.31
CA GLU A 126 -3.81 -12.01 2.36
C GLU A 126 -3.26 -11.01 1.34
N LEU A 127 -1.97 -11.08 1.03
CA LEU A 127 -1.38 -10.33 -0.07
C LEU A 127 -1.16 -11.23 -1.30
N LYS A 128 -1.52 -10.69 -2.46
CA LYS A 128 -1.32 -11.31 -3.76
C LYS A 128 -0.82 -10.25 -4.72
N THR A 129 0.39 -10.40 -5.26
CA THR A 129 0.91 -9.50 -6.29
C THR A 129 0.29 -9.81 -7.65
N LEU A 130 0.55 -9.02 -8.69
CA LEU A 130 0.38 -9.43 -10.08
C LEU A 130 1.66 -9.09 -10.84
N GLU A 131 2.07 -9.98 -11.75
CA GLU A 131 3.22 -9.76 -12.64
C GLU A 131 2.79 -9.12 -13.96
N ASN A 132 1.53 -9.36 -14.37
CA ASN A 132 0.89 -8.76 -15.54
C ASN A 132 -0.57 -8.43 -15.24
N ALA A 133 -1.16 -7.50 -16.01
CA ALA A 133 -2.55 -7.06 -15.84
C ALA A 133 -3.59 -8.10 -16.34
N ASN A 134 -3.34 -9.39 -16.14
CA ASN A 134 -4.23 -10.45 -16.56
C ASN A 134 -5.43 -10.58 -15.59
N ILE A 135 -6.63 -10.35 -16.12
CA ILE A 135 -7.89 -10.39 -15.38
C ILE A 135 -8.13 -11.76 -14.71
N ASN A 136 -7.93 -12.85 -15.46
CA ASN A 136 -8.17 -14.22 -14.95
C ASN A 136 -7.20 -14.58 -13.82
N THR A 137 -5.95 -14.12 -13.91
CA THR A 137 -4.97 -14.26 -12.83
C THR A 137 -5.44 -13.51 -11.57
N GLY A 138 -5.92 -12.27 -11.71
CA GLY A 138 -6.49 -11.49 -10.62
C GLY A 138 -7.64 -12.22 -9.92
N ILE A 139 -8.61 -12.72 -10.70
CA ILE A 139 -9.76 -13.49 -10.19
C ILE A 139 -9.29 -14.73 -9.40
N THR A 140 -8.36 -15.49 -9.98
CA THR A 140 -7.83 -16.72 -9.35
C THR A 140 -7.10 -16.40 -8.05
N ARG A 141 -6.34 -15.30 -8.00
CA ARG A 141 -5.63 -14.86 -6.80
C ARG A 141 -6.59 -14.44 -5.69
N ILE A 142 -7.69 -13.75 -6.01
CA ILE A 142 -8.77 -13.44 -5.06
C ILE A 142 -9.36 -14.72 -4.45
N GLN A 143 -9.76 -15.68 -5.28
CA GLN A 143 -10.30 -16.96 -4.82
C GLN A 143 -9.32 -17.72 -3.91
N LYS A 144 -8.03 -17.74 -4.29
CA LYS A 144 -6.99 -18.39 -3.49
C LYS A 144 -6.79 -17.68 -2.15
N GLY A 145 -6.87 -16.35 -2.09
CA GLY A 145 -6.77 -15.62 -0.83
C GLY A 145 -7.88 -15.99 0.15
N PHE A 146 -9.14 -15.97 -0.30
CA PHE A 146 -10.27 -16.37 0.55
C PHE A 146 -10.21 -17.85 0.95
N LYS A 147 -9.75 -18.75 0.07
CA LYS A 147 -9.52 -20.18 0.42
C LYS A 147 -8.47 -20.39 1.51
N GLN A 148 -7.62 -19.40 1.78
CA GLN A 148 -6.65 -19.43 2.87
C GLN A 148 -7.21 -18.84 4.18
N GLY A 149 -8.49 -18.50 4.22
CA GLY A 149 -9.16 -17.98 5.42
C GLY A 149 -8.94 -16.48 5.63
N ALA A 150 -8.57 -15.74 4.58
CA ALA A 150 -8.48 -14.30 4.62
C ALA A 150 -9.87 -13.66 4.72
N GLN A 151 -9.99 -12.60 5.52
CA GLN A 151 -11.15 -11.71 5.55
C GLN A 151 -11.00 -10.57 4.55
N THR A 152 -9.76 -10.13 4.32
CA THR A 152 -9.39 -9.15 3.30
C THR A 152 -8.37 -9.77 2.35
N VAL A 153 -8.55 -9.61 1.04
CA VAL A 153 -7.53 -9.93 0.05
C VAL A 153 -7.04 -8.64 -0.60
N ILE A 154 -5.74 -8.36 -0.48
CA ILE A 154 -5.05 -7.28 -1.20
C ILE A 154 -4.45 -7.87 -2.48
N ILE A 155 -4.86 -7.34 -3.62
CA ILE A 155 -4.23 -7.57 -4.91
C ILE A 155 -3.33 -6.37 -5.23
N ASP A 156 -2.01 -6.54 -5.12
CA ASP A 156 -1.04 -5.52 -5.54
C ASP A 156 -0.77 -5.64 -7.05
N GLY A 157 -1.52 -4.85 -7.82
CA GLY A 157 -1.45 -4.78 -9.27
C GLY A 157 -0.58 -3.63 -9.80
N ARG A 158 0.11 -2.90 -8.93
CA ARG A 158 0.91 -1.72 -9.31
C ARG A 158 2.00 -2.06 -10.32
N ASN A 159 2.81 -3.07 -10.02
CA ASN A 159 3.89 -3.51 -10.91
C ASN A 159 3.37 -4.12 -12.23
N ALA A 160 2.17 -4.69 -12.21
CA ALA A 160 1.52 -5.25 -13.38
C ALA A 160 0.89 -4.20 -14.31
N GLY A 161 0.82 -2.92 -13.89
CA GLY A 161 0.15 -1.87 -14.64
C GLY A 161 -1.38 -2.06 -14.70
N VAL A 162 -1.98 -2.64 -13.67
CA VAL A 162 -3.44 -2.81 -13.62
C VAL A 162 -4.12 -1.43 -13.62
N THR A 163 -5.04 -1.24 -14.57
CA THR A 163 -5.86 -0.03 -14.65
C THR A 163 -7.09 -0.12 -13.75
N GLU A 164 -7.72 1.02 -13.48
CA GLU A 164 -8.97 1.07 -12.70
C GLU A 164 -10.10 0.24 -13.35
N SER A 165 -10.27 0.33 -14.67
CA SER A 165 -11.25 -0.48 -15.40
C SER A 165 -11.02 -1.98 -15.24
N GLN A 166 -9.76 -2.42 -15.36
CA GLN A 166 -9.39 -3.83 -15.17
C GLN A 166 -9.61 -4.28 -13.72
N ALA A 167 -9.33 -3.44 -12.73
CA ALA A 167 -9.60 -3.76 -11.34
C ALA A 167 -11.10 -3.97 -11.07
N TYR A 168 -11.98 -3.11 -11.59
CA TYR A 168 -13.42 -3.34 -11.50
C TYR A 168 -13.86 -4.62 -12.22
N GLU A 169 -13.29 -4.91 -13.39
CA GLU A 169 -13.58 -6.14 -14.12
C GLU A 169 -13.17 -7.38 -13.31
N ILE A 170 -11.96 -7.37 -12.72
CA ILE A 170 -11.47 -8.43 -11.84
C ILE A 170 -12.45 -8.67 -10.69
N ILE A 171 -12.87 -7.62 -9.98
CA ILE A 171 -13.79 -7.72 -8.84
C ILE A 171 -15.15 -8.28 -9.28
N ASN A 172 -15.75 -7.72 -10.33
CA ASN A 172 -17.07 -8.12 -10.80
C ASN A 172 -17.09 -9.58 -11.28
N ARG A 173 -16.05 -9.99 -12.00
CA ARG A 173 -15.93 -11.38 -12.47
C ARG A 173 -15.60 -12.33 -11.34
N ALA A 174 -14.74 -11.94 -10.38
CA ALA A 174 -14.46 -12.74 -9.20
C ALA A 174 -15.72 -12.98 -8.37
N LYS A 175 -16.51 -11.93 -8.15
CA LYS A 175 -17.83 -12.03 -7.51
C LYS A 175 -18.74 -13.04 -8.23
N GLY A 176 -18.74 -13.00 -9.57
CA GLY A 176 -19.49 -13.94 -10.41
C GLY A 176 -19.13 -15.42 -10.23
N THR A 177 -17.96 -15.74 -9.68
CA THR A 177 -17.51 -17.12 -9.44
C THR A 177 -18.10 -17.75 -8.17
N TYR A 178 -18.69 -16.97 -7.27
CA TYR A 178 -19.31 -17.46 -6.05
C TYR A 178 -20.80 -17.76 -6.26
N SER A 179 -21.33 -18.76 -5.56
CA SER A 179 -22.71 -19.25 -5.74
C SER A 179 -23.75 -18.16 -5.48
N ASN A 180 -23.56 -17.36 -4.44
CA ASN A 180 -24.41 -16.21 -4.08
C ASN A 180 -24.03 -14.90 -4.80
N LYS A 181 -23.10 -14.96 -5.78
CA LYS A 181 -22.61 -13.78 -6.52
C LYS A 181 -22.16 -12.65 -5.59
N THR A 182 -21.52 -13.01 -4.47
CA THR A 182 -20.96 -12.09 -3.47
C THR A 182 -19.58 -12.57 -3.06
N LEU A 183 -18.67 -11.63 -2.77
CA LEU A 183 -17.33 -11.98 -2.27
C LEU A 183 -17.43 -12.43 -0.79
N PRO A 184 -16.63 -13.41 -0.34
CA PRO A 184 -16.64 -13.86 1.06
C PRO A 184 -16.18 -12.81 2.08
N GLY A 185 -15.56 -11.72 1.61
CA GLY A 185 -15.07 -10.60 2.41
C GLY A 185 -14.50 -9.51 1.50
N THR A 186 -13.72 -8.63 2.09
CA THR A 186 -13.21 -7.43 1.42
C THR A 186 -12.13 -7.77 0.38
N VAL A 187 -12.16 -7.10 -0.77
CA VAL A 187 -11.05 -7.09 -1.72
C VAL A 187 -10.56 -5.66 -1.90
N GLU A 188 -9.25 -5.46 -1.77
CA GLU A 188 -8.57 -4.24 -2.19
C GLU A 188 -7.71 -4.53 -3.42
N ILE A 189 -7.88 -3.78 -4.51
CA ILE A 189 -6.96 -3.82 -5.67
C ILE A 189 -6.17 -2.53 -5.69
N TRP A 190 -4.86 -2.65 -5.53
CA TRP A 190 -3.93 -1.54 -5.47
C TRP A 190 -3.32 -1.35 -6.87
N ILE A 191 -3.42 -0.13 -7.38
CA ILE A 191 -2.95 0.31 -8.69
C ILE A 191 -2.08 1.54 -8.52
N THR A 192 -1.27 1.92 -9.51
CA THR A 192 -0.41 3.11 -9.40
C THR A 192 -1.24 4.36 -9.06
N GLY A 193 -2.48 4.40 -9.59
CA GLY A 193 -3.53 5.38 -9.37
C GLY A 193 -4.02 5.58 -7.93
N GLY A 194 -3.90 4.57 -7.07
CA GLY A 194 -4.60 4.50 -5.79
C GLY A 194 -5.09 3.09 -5.46
N LYS A 195 -6.19 2.97 -4.73
CA LYS A 195 -6.78 1.67 -4.36
C LYS A 195 -8.27 1.64 -4.61
N ILE A 196 -8.75 0.51 -5.11
CA ILE A 196 -10.18 0.22 -5.29
C ILE A 196 -10.56 -0.80 -4.22
N THR A 197 -11.55 -0.47 -3.40
CA THR A 197 -11.99 -1.31 -2.29
C THR A 197 -13.41 -1.78 -2.53
N PHE A 198 -13.67 -3.08 -2.38
CA PHE A 198 -15.00 -3.67 -2.44
C PHE A 198 -15.25 -4.50 -1.18
N PRO A 199 -16.28 -4.16 -0.38
CA PRO A 199 -16.62 -4.87 0.85
C PRO A 199 -17.33 -6.21 0.62
#